data_AF-A0AAV6JYF9-F1
#
_entry.id   AF-A0AAV6JYF9-F1
#
_cell.length_a   1.000
_cell.length_b   1.000
_cell.length_c   1.000
_cell.angle_alpha   90.00
_cell.angle_beta   90.00
_cell.angle_gamma   90.00
#
_symmetry.space_group_name_H-M   'P 1'
#
loop_
_entity.id
_entity.type
_entity.pdbx_description
1 polymer ?
#
loop_
_entity_poly.entity_id
_entity_poly.type
_entity_poly.pdbx_seq_one_letter_code
_entity_poly.pdbx_strand_id
1 'polypeptide(L)'
;MSDLSQYLSALVTITLDNCYNLTVSTFFTVAKNCPLLEDISMVGTNLGGGGDGATDIVKNPRIKSLNLENNLNLSDECLAKVASLCPSLEVLVVSSCKGITEKGIADFFKSGSKIRKLRINECGGIMNIGNDFELSELDFLGAANSGLNDDGLARCNREDSMGMDGEEDDEAEGELENNRFDLTWKGHVWNWQSTTMLNLWNWQSTTMLQSLAKEHA
;
A
#
# COMPACT_ATOMS: atom_id res chain seq x y z
N MET A 1 -23.25 16.97 -9.78
CA MET A 1 -22.46 17.04 -8.52
C MET A 1 -21.88 18.42 -8.25
N SER A 2 -21.45 19.17 -9.27
CA SER A 2 -21.01 20.58 -9.12
C SER A 2 -21.97 21.41 -8.28
N ASP A 3 -23.26 21.40 -8.64
CA ASP A 3 -24.25 22.30 -8.07
C ASP A 3 -24.68 21.90 -6.66
N LEU A 4 -24.54 20.62 -6.28
CA LEU A 4 -24.88 20.17 -4.93
C LEU A 4 -23.72 20.44 -3.96
N SER A 5 -22.49 20.21 -4.41
CA SER A 5 -21.29 20.33 -3.59
C SER A 5 -21.04 21.73 -3.03
N GLN A 6 -21.52 22.78 -3.71
CA GLN A 6 -21.41 24.17 -3.22
C GLN A 6 -22.25 24.45 -1.97
N TYR A 7 -23.23 23.59 -1.66
CA TYR A 7 -24.09 23.70 -0.47
C TYR A 7 -23.64 22.78 0.68
N LEU A 8 -22.58 21.98 0.47
CA LEU A 8 -22.11 20.97 1.41
C LEU A 8 -20.88 21.43 2.20
N SER A 9 -20.85 22.71 2.61
CA SER A 9 -19.70 23.31 3.29
C SER A 9 -19.40 22.72 4.67
N ALA A 10 -20.39 22.08 5.30
CA ALA A 10 -20.27 21.41 6.60
C ALA A 10 -20.04 19.89 6.48
N LEU A 11 -19.86 19.36 5.28
CA LEU A 11 -19.73 17.92 5.07
C LEU A 11 -18.37 17.43 5.54
N VAL A 12 -18.37 16.43 6.43
CA VAL A 12 -17.17 15.79 7.00
C VAL A 12 -16.92 14.41 6.39
N THR A 13 -17.98 13.69 6.05
CA THR A 13 -17.90 12.35 5.47
C THR A 13 -18.86 12.26 4.28
N ILE A 14 -18.42 11.60 3.20
CA ILE A 14 -19.27 11.32 2.04
C ILE A 14 -19.07 9.89 1.54
N THR A 15 -20.19 9.24 1.17
CA THR A 15 -20.21 7.89 0.60
C THR A 15 -20.95 7.94 -0.73
N LEU A 16 -20.28 7.52 -1.80
CA LEU A 16 -20.77 7.56 -3.18
C LEU A 16 -20.57 6.20 -3.87
N ASP A 17 -20.69 5.13 -3.09
CA ASP A 17 -20.38 3.77 -3.51
C ASP A 17 -21.35 3.27 -4.60
N ASN A 18 -20.85 2.39 -5.47
CA ASN A 18 -21.55 1.75 -6.60
C ASN A 18 -22.21 2.73 -7.58
N CYS A 19 -21.75 3.97 -7.59
CA CYS A 19 -22.21 5.00 -8.52
C CYS A 19 -21.32 4.99 -9.78
N TYR A 20 -21.57 4.06 -10.70
CA TYR A 20 -20.74 3.81 -11.89
C TYR A 20 -20.60 4.99 -12.87
N ASN A 21 -21.45 6.01 -12.76
CA ASN A 21 -21.35 7.23 -13.58
C ASN A 21 -20.43 8.29 -12.96
N LEU A 22 -19.94 8.08 -11.73
CA LEU A 22 -19.02 9.00 -11.07
C LEU A 22 -17.59 8.72 -11.49
N THR A 23 -16.87 9.79 -11.80
CA THR A 23 -15.50 9.78 -12.28
C THR A 23 -14.59 10.61 -11.36
N VAL A 24 -13.30 10.67 -11.68
CA VAL A 24 -12.33 11.55 -11.00
C VAL A 24 -12.79 13.01 -10.91
N SER A 25 -13.54 13.52 -11.90
CA SER A 25 -14.08 14.86 -11.86
C SER A 25 -15.04 15.08 -10.68
N THR A 26 -15.78 14.04 -10.28
CA THR A 26 -16.66 14.11 -9.10
C THR A 26 -15.84 14.19 -7.83
N PHE A 27 -14.80 13.35 -7.72
CA PHE A 27 -13.87 13.40 -6.59
C PHE A 27 -13.26 14.79 -6.43
N PHE A 28 -12.76 15.39 -7.53
CA PHE A 28 -12.18 16.74 -7.52
C PHE A 28 -13.18 17.82 -7.14
N THR A 29 -14.41 17.72 -7.64
CA THR A 29 -15.49 18.66 -7.31
C THR A 29 -15.78 18.63 -5.81
N VAL A 30 -15.91 17.43 -5.23
CA VAL A 30 -16.24 17.25 -3.82
C VAL A 30 -15.08 17.68 -2.93
N ALA A 31 -13.85 17.27 -3.24
CA ALA A 31 -12.64 17.65 -2.51
C ALA A 31 -12.42 19.18 -2.52
N LYS A 32 -12.74 19.86 -3.63
CA LYS A 32 -12.61 21.32 -3.77
C LYS A 32 -13.70 22.08 -3.02
N ASN A 33 -14.95 21.65 -3.12
CA ASN A 33 -16.09 22.43 -2.62
C ASN A 33 -16.46 22.11 -1.16
N CYS A 34 -15.92 21.03 -0.58
CA CYS A 34 -16.17 20.61 0.80
C CYS A 34 -14.89 20.78 1.65
N PRO A 35 -14.62 21.97 2.22
CA PRO A 35 -13.36 22.25 2.92
C PRO A 35 -13.20 21.55 4.27
N LEU A 36 -14.29 21.00 4.82
CA LEU A 36 -14.31 20.25 6.09
C LEU A 36 -14.30 18.73 5.90
N LEU A 37 -14.20 18.26 4.66
CA LEU A 37 -14.30 16.85 4.33
C LEU A 37 -13.05 16.09 4.78
N GLU A 38 -13.24 15.04 5.57
CA GLU A 38 -12.19 14.19 6.13
C GLU A 38 -12.24 12.77 5.54
N ASP A 39 -13.43 12.23 5.29
CA ASP A 39 -13.64 10.85 4.85
C ASP A 39 -14.40 10.76 3.53
N ILE A 40 -13.85 10.03 2.57
CA ILE A 40 -14.46 9.82 1.25
C ILE A 40 -14.50 8.33 0.93
N SER A 41 -15.68 7.84 0.56
CA SER A 41 -15.88 6.51 0.00
C SER A 41 -16.47 6.60 -1.40
N MET A 42 -15.79 6.00 -2.37
CA MET A 42 -16.19 5.90 -3.78
C MET A 42 -15.95 4.47 -4.28
N VAL A 43 -16.44 3.48 -3.54
CA VAL A 43 -16.27 2.06 -3.88
C VAL A 43 -17.01 1.75 -5.18
N GLY A 44 -16.43 1.00 -6.10
CA GLY A 44 -17.13 0.54 -7.30
C GLY A 44 -17.61 1.67 -8.21
N THR A 45 -16.85 2.76 -8.34
CA THR A 45 -17.15 3.85 -9.27
C THR A 45 -16.30 3.76 -10.55
N ASN A 46 -16.38 4.76 -11.43
CA ASN A 46 -15.63 4.82 -12.68
C ASN A 46 -14.48 5.84 -12.61
N LEU A 47 -13.75 5.85 -11.48
CA LEU A 47 -12.73 6.86 -11.17
C LEU A 47 -11.68 7.04 -12.28
N GLY A 48 -11.24 5.98 -12.96
CA GLY A 48 -10.28 6.09 -14.07
C GLY A 48 -10.84 5.92 -15.48
N GLY A 49 -12.16 5.84 -15.66
CA GLY A 49 -12.79 5.77 -16.99
C GLY A 49 -13.28 7.11 -17.55
N GLY A 50 -13.10 8.21 -16.80
CA GLY A 50 -13.35 9.56 -17.29
C GLY A 50 -12.10 10.18 -17.89
N GLY A 51 -12.25 11.04 -18.90
CA GLY A 51 -11.16 11.87 -19.42
C GLY A 51 -10.49 12.71 -18.33
N ASP A 52 -9.39 13.36 -18.69
CA ASP A 52 -8.52 14.22 -17.87
C ASP A 52 -9.26 15.43 -17.25
N GLY A 53 -10.18 15.17 -16.34
CA GLY A 53 -10.93 16.18 -15.63
C GLY A 53 -10.04 16.90 -14.62
N ALA A 54 -9.91 18.22 -14.83
CA ALA A 54 -9.33 19.27 -13.98
C ALA A 54 -7.79 19.36 -13.86
N THR A 55 -7.27 20.46 -14.43
CA THR A 55 -5.89 20.97 -14.31
C THR A 55 -5.68 21.88 -13.09
N ASP A 56 -6.77 22.32 -12.45
CA ASP A 56 -6.73 23.19 -11.27
C ASP A 56 -6.71 22.34 -9.99
N ILE A 57 -5.51 21.89 -9.63
CA ILE A 57 -5.27 21.05 -8.46
C ILE A 57 -5.39 21.92 -7.19
N VAL A 58 -6.55 21.89 -6.53
CA VAL A 58 -6.77 22.51 -5.22
C VAL A 58 -6.54 21.48 -4.12
N LYS A 59 -5.44 21.59 -3.39
CA LYS A 59 -5.15 20.68 -2.27
C LYS A 59 -6.19 20.83 -1.17
N ASN A 60 -6.66 19.70 -0.64
CA ASN A 60 -7.49 19.60 0.54
C ASN A 60 -6.73 18.78 1.62
N PRO A 61 -6.02 19.45 2.55
CA PRO A 61 -5.26 18.79 3.61
C PRO A 61 -6.14 18.24 4.73
N ARG A 62 -7.47 18.37 4.66
CA ARG A 62 -8.36 17.78 5.67
C ARG A 62 -8.75 16.34 5.37
N ILE A 63 -8.66 15.92 4.12
CA ILE A 63 -8.99 14.55 3.73
C ILE A 63 -7.94 13.61 4.32
N LYS A 64 -8.39 12.72 5.21
CA LYS A 64 -7.57 11.75 5.94
C LYS A 64 -7.84 10.32 5.51
N SER A 65 -9.04 10.03 5.03
CA SER A 65 -9.47 8.67 4.71
C SER A 65 -10.09 8.60 3.33
N LEU A 66 -9.60 7.64 2.55
CA LEU A 66 -10.07 7.40 1.20
C LEU A 66 -10.29 5.91 0.93
N ASN A 67 -11.52 5.57 0.56
CA ASN A 67 -11.89 4.24 0.12
C ASN A 67 -12.26 4.23 -1.36
N LEU A 68 -11.41 3.60 -2.17
CA LEU A 68 -11.55 3.42 -3.61
C LEU A 68 -11.64 1.94 -3.99
N GLU A 69 -12.09 1.06 -3.10
CA GLU A 69 -12.22 -0.36 -3.40
C GLU A 69 -13.04 -0.64 -4.67
N ASN A 70 -12.72 -1.72 -5.38
CA ASN A 70 -13.48 -2.21 -6.54
C ASN A 70 -13.60 -1.21 -7.72
N ASN A 71 -12.69 -0.24 -7.82
CA ASN A 71 -12.63 0.65 -8.98
C ASN A 71 -11.80 0.01 -10.10
N LEU A 72 -12.46 -0.71 -11.01
CA LEU A 72 -11.80 -1.52 -12.04
C LEU A 72 -11.00 -0.71 -13.08
N ASN A 73 -11.40 0.54 -13.33
CA ASN A 73 -10.73 1.43 -14.27
C ASN A 73 -9.69 2.34 -13.59
N LEU A 74 -9.51 2.25 -12.28
CA LEU A 74 -8.54 3.07 -11.56
C LEU A 74 -7.11 2.72 -12.01
N SER A 75 -6.36 3.73 -12.46
CA SER A 75 -4.97 3.61 -12.91
C SER A 75 -4.00 4.29 -11.94
N ASP A 76 -2.72 3.92 -12.02
CA ASP A 76 -1.64 4.57 -11.26
C ASP A 76 -1.61 6.09 -11.45
N GLU A 77 -1.83 6.58 -12.67
CA GLU A 77 -1.87 8.02 -12.96
C GLU A 77 -3.04 8.72 -12.27
N CYS A 78 -4.22 8.07 -12.24
CA CYS A 78 -5.39 8.59 -11.54
C CYS A 78 -5.13 8.64 -10.03
N LEU A 79 -4.57 7.56 -9.47
CA LEU A 79 -4.21 7.48 -8.06
C LEU A 79 -3.20 8.57 -7.66
N ALA A 80 -2.18 8.82 -8.48
CA ALA A 80 -1.20 9.89 -8.25
C ALA A 80 -1.84 11.28 -8.25
N LYS A 81 -2.78 11.55 -9.17
CA LYS A 81 -3.55 12.81 -9.17
C LYS A 81 -4.38 12.96 -7.90
N VAL A 82 -5.07 11.91 -7.47
CA VAL A 82 -5.84 11.89 -6.21
C VAL A 82 -4.94 12.14 -5.00
N ALA A 83 -3.76 11.50 -4.94
CA ALA A 83 -2.77 11.68 -3.88
C ALA A 83 -2.30 13.15 -3.79
N SER A 84 -2.04 13.78 -4.93
CA SER A 84 -1.57 15.17 -4.99
C SER A 84 -2.52 16.19 -4.37
N LEU A 85 -3.83 15.86 -4.30
CA LEU A 85 -4.86 16.69 -3.69
C LEU A 85 -5.00 16.47 -2.19
N CYS A 86 -4.65 15.30 -1.68
CA CYS A 86 -4.90 14.89 -0.29
C CYS A 86 -3.56 14.70 0.45
N PRO A 87 -2.78 15.78 0.70
CA PRO A 87 -1.42 15.66 1.25
C PRO A 87 -1.36 15.14 2.69
N SER A 88 -2.50 15.06 3.38
CA SER A 88 -2.59 14.60 4.78
C SER A 88 -3.37 13.29 4.89
N LEU A 89 -3.41 12.50 3.82
CA LEU A 89 -4.07 11.20 3.84
C LEU A 89 -3.36 10.24 4.79
N GLU A 90 -4.14 9.59 5.66
CA GLU A 90 -3.69 8.61 6.65
C GLU A 90 -4.20 7.19 6.33
N VAL A 91 -5.35 7.07 5.67
CA VAL A 91 -6.00 5.79 5.35
C VAL A 91 -6.29 5.71 3.85
N LEU A 92 -5.75 4.67 3.21
CA LEU A 92 -6.00 4.36 1.80
C LEU A 92 -6.47 2.92 1.63
N VAL A 93 -7.63 2.74 1.00
CA VAL A 93 -8.17 1.44 0.60
C VAL A 93 -8.33 1.42 -0.91
N VAL A 94 -7.60 0.53 -1.58
CA VAL A 94 -7.65 0.33 -3.05
C VAL A 94 -7.77 -1.17 -3.37
N SER A 95 -8.48 -1.91 -2.53
CA SER A 95 -8.65 -3.36 -2.70
C SER A 95 -9.44 -3.67 -3.98
N SER A 96 -9.14 -4.80 -4.64
CA SER A 96 -9.76 -5.20 -5.91
C SER A 96 -9.62 -4.18 -7.05
N CYS A 97 -8.59 -3.32 -7.02
CA CYS A 97 -8.29 -2.35 -8.08
C CYS A 97 -7.22 -2.91 -9.03
N LYS A 98 -7.65 -3.52 -10.14
CA LYS A 98 -6.76 -4.25 -11.07
C LYS A 98 -5.76 -3.38 -11.83
N GLY A 99 -6.06 -2.09 -12.02
CA GLY A 99 -5.20 -1.15 -12.72
C GLY A 99 -4.15 -0.47 -11.83
N ILE A 100 -4.10 -0.80 -10.53
CA ILE A 100 -3.08 -0.29 -9.61
C ILE A 100 -1.91 -1.26 -9.54
N THR A 101 -0.71 -0.71 -9.66
CA THR A 101 0.55 -1.44 -9.55
C THR A 101 1.43 -0.87 -8.43
N GLU A 102 2.57 -1.51 -8.20
CA GLU A 102 3.64 -1.03 -7.31
C GLU A 102 4.05 0.42 -7.60
N LYS A 103 4.07 0.79 -8.89
CA LYS A 103 4.41 2.15 -9.31
C LYS A 103 3.38 3.15 -8.77
N GLY A 104 2.10 2.83 -8.86
CA GLY A 104 1.03 3.68 -8.33
C GLY A 104 1.13 3.89 -6.82
N ILE A 105 1.45 2.83 -6.08
CA ILE A 105 1.66 2.90 -4.63
C ILE A 105 2.91 3.71 -4.27
N ALA A 106 4.03 3.50 -4.98
CA ALA A 106 5.26 4.26 -4.76
C ALA A 106 5.07 5.75 -5.09
N ASP A 107 4.42 6.07 -6.21
CA ASP A 107 4.12 7.44 -6.60
C ASP A 107 3.09 8.09 -5.65
N PHE A 108 2.18 7.30 -5.09
CA PHE A 108 1.29 7.75 -4.03
C PHE A 108 2.10 8.18 -2.79
N PHE A 109 3.09 7.41 -2.35
CA PHE A 109 3.93 7.80 -1.20
C PHE A 109 4.78 9.04 -1.47
N LYS A 110 5.25 9.26 -2.70
CA LYS A 110 5.96 10.48 -3.11
C LYS A 110 5.14 11.77 -2.96
N SER A 111 3.81 11.66 -2.87
CA SER A 111 2.93 12.84 -2.70
C SER A 111 3.09 13.54 -1.35
N GLY A 112 3.79 12.93 -0.39
CA GLY A 112 3.99 13.45 0.96
C GLY A 112 2.92 13.02 1.98
N SER A 113 2.02 12.11 1.58
CA SER A 113 0.99 11.55 2.47
C SER A 113 1.61 10.64 3.52
N LYS A 114 1.25 10.85 4.79
CA LYS A 114 1.69 10.04 5.93
C LYS A 114 0.70 8.90 6.20
N ILE A 115 0.76 7.87 5.35
CA ILE A 115 -0.18 6.75 5.45
C ILE A 115 0.11 5.90 6.68
N ARG A 116 -0.94 5.71 7.48
CA ARG A 116 -0.96 4.79 8.61
C ARG A 116 -1.61 3.46 8.23
N LYS A 117 -2.69 3.49 7.44
CA LYS A 117 -3.42 2.27 7.06
C LYS A 117 -3.52 2.12 5.56
N LEU A 118 -2.94 1.05 5.02
CA LEU A 118 -3.01 0.69 3.61
C LEU A 118 -3.75 -0.64 3.43
N ARG A 119 -4.72 -0.70 2.51
CA ARG A 119 -5.38 -1.94 2.08
C ARG A 119 -5.32 -2.10 0.57
N ILE A 120 -4.67 -3.17 0.14
CA ILE A 120 -4.40 -3.57 -1.25
C ILE A 120 -4.78 -5.04 -1.48
N ASN A 121 -5.84 -5.51 -0.81
CA ASN A 121 -6.29 -6.89 -0.96
C ASN A 121 -6.76 -7.13 -2.41
N GLU A 122 -6.58 -8.34 -2.93
CA GLU A 122 -6.98 -8.74 -4.29
C GLU A 122 -6.34 -7.86 -5.39
N CYS A 123 -5.19 -7.24 -5.09
CA CYS A 123 -4.39 -6.48 -6.05
C CYS A 123 -3.17 -7.29 -6.49
N GLY A 124 -3.36 -8.21 -7.43
CA GLY A 124 -2.30 -9.10 -7.92
C GLY A 124 -1.13 -8.38 -8.63
N GLY A 125 -1.33 -7.13 -9.07
CA GLY A 125 -0.29 -6.30 -9.70
C GLY A 125 0.68 -5.62 -8.73
N ILE A 126 0.50 -5.81 -7.42
CA ILE A 126 1.35 -5.23 -6.37
C ILE A 126 2.14 -6.36 -5.71
N MET A 127 3.43 -6.47 -6.03
CA MET A 127 4.35 -7.45 -5.43
C MET A 127 5.31 -6.81 -4.42
N ASN A 128 5.51 -5.49 -4.52
CA ASN A 128 6.34 -4.70 -3.63
C ASN A 128 5.68 -3.33 -3.34
N ILE A 129 5.81 -2.85 -2.10
CA ILE A 129 5.33 -1.54 -1.64
C ILE A 129 6.47 -0.64 -1.11
N GLY A 130 7.68 -1.18 -0.93
CA GLY A 130 8.86 -0.52 -0.33
C GLY A 130 9.99 -0.28 -1.34
N ASN A 131 9.69 0.32 -2.50
CA ASN A 131 10.72 0.77 -3.45
C ASN A 131 11.32 2.12 -2.97
N ASP A 132 12.22 2.07 -1.98
CA ASP A 132 12.99 3.21 -1.44
C ASP A 132 12.21 4.19 -0.54
N PHE A 133 11.02 3.81 -0.06
CA PHE A 133 10.23 4.62 0.89
C PHE A 133 10.15 3.93 2.24
N GLU A 134 10.60 4.63 3.29
CA GLU A 134 10.29 4.24 4.67
C GLU A 134 8.79 4.38 4.93
N LEU A 135 8.15 3.27 5.24
CA LEU A 135 6.75 3.23 5.68
C LEU A 135 6.67 3.43 7.20
N SER A 136 7.40 4.44 7.71
CA SER A 136 7.62 4.66 9.14
C SER A 136 6.32 4.89 9.93
N GLU A 137 5.31 5.50 9.30
CA GLU A 137 4.01 5.78 9.92
C GLU A 137 3.00 4.65 9.76
N LEU A 138 3.26 3.66 8.89
CA LEU A 138 2.31 2.59 8.59
C LEU A 138 2.11 1.70 9.83
N ASP A 139 0.87 1.63 10.34
CA ASP A 139 0.45 0.82 11.48
C ASP A 139 -0.48 -0.35 11.09
N PHE A 140 -0.95 -0.36 9.83
CA PHE A 140 -1.75 -1.44 9.28
C PHE A 140 -1.49 -1.65 7.78
N LEU A 141 -1.22 -2.90 7.39
CA LEU A 141 -1.16 -3.33 6.00
C LEU A 141 -2.10 -4.52 5.77
N GLY A 142 -3.09 -4.33 4.89
CA GLY A 142 -3.92 -5.42 4.36
C GLY A 142 -3.48 -5.76 2.95
N ALA A 143 -2.98 -6.97 2.73
CA ALA A 143 -2.44 -7.44 1.47
C ALA A 143 -2.90 -8.87 1.09
N ALA A 144 -4.06 -9.28 1.61
CA ALA A 144 -4.59 -10.62 1.34
C ALA A 144 -4.84 -10.81 -0.15
N ASN A 145 -4.45 -11.98 -0.69
CA ASN A 145 -4.57 -12.30 -2.12
C ASN A 145 -3.93 -11.25 -3.06
N SER A 146 -2.88 -10.57 -2.59
CA SER A 146 -2.03 -9.71 -3.44
C SER A 146 -0.81 -10.49 -3.95
N GLY A 147 -0.01 -9.86 -4.80
CA GLY A 147 1.26 -10.42 -5.28
C GLY A 147 2.43 -10.24 -4.30
N LEU A 148 2.20 -9.65 -3.11
CA LEU A 148 3.25 -9.33 -2.15
C LEU A 148 4.06 -10.57 -1.76
N ASN A 149 5.37 -10.45 -1.87
CA ASN A 149 6.34 -11.49 -1.52
C ASN A 149 7.28 -11.02 -0.40
N ASP A 150 8.08 -11.95 0.13
CA ASP A 150 8.99 -11.67 1.25
C ASP A 150 10.04 -10.59 0.92
N ASP A 151 10.52 -10.52 -0.34
CA ASP A 151 11.47 -9.49 -0.79
C ASP A 151 10.83 -8.09 -0.75
N GLY A 152 9.57 -7.98 -1.15
CA GLY A 152 8.81 -6.73 -1.10
C GLY A 152 8.54 -6.22 0.31
N LEU A 153 8.35 -7.13 1.28
CA LEU A 153 8.21 -6.76 2.70
C LEU A 153 9.55 -6.38 3.34
N ALA A 154 10.63 -7.10 3.02
CA ALA A 154 11.96 -6.85 3.58
C ALA A 154 12.48 -5.44 3.26
N ARG A 155 12.15 -4.91 2.09
CA ARG A 155 12.55 -3.55 1.66
C ARG A 155 11.82 -2.42 2.37
N CYS A 156 10.69 -2.70 3.04
CA CYS A 156 9.94 -1.70 3.78
C CYS A 156 10.60 -1.30 5.12
N ASN A 157 11.63 -2.03 5.56
CA ASN A 157 12.18 -1.96 6.91
C ASN A 157 13.66 -1.54 6.96
N ARG A 158 14.22 -0.97 5.88
CA ARG A 158 15.56 -0.37 5.95
C ARG A 158 15.47 0.92 6.77
N GLU A 159 15.69 0.79 8.07
CA GLU A 159 16.26 1.90 8.83
C GLU A 159 17.62 2.18 8.19
N ASP A 160 17.77 3.37 7.62
CA ASP A 160 19.08 3.87 7.20
C ASP A 160 19.96 4.02 8.45
N SER A 161 20.64 2.95 8.84
CA SER A 161 21.70 2.98 9.83
C SER A 161 22.93 3.64 9.19
N MET A 162 22.92 4.97 9.09
CA MET A 162 24.10 5.77 8.80
C MET A 162 24.96 5.92 10.07
N GLY A 163 26.20 5.42 9.99
CA GLY A 163 27.33 5.65 10.91
C GLY A 163 28.31 4.47 10.84
N MET A 164 29.41 4.55 10.07
CA MET A 164 30.80 4.84 10.52
C MET A 164 31.19 4.02 11.78
N ASP A 165 32.19 3.15 11.83
CA ASP A 165 33.53 3.16 11.25
C ASP A 165 34.10 1.71 11.16
N GLY A 166 35.20 1.53 10.41
CA GLY A 166 35.88 0.24 10.29
C GLY A 166 36.59 -0.23 11.56
N GLU A 167 36.75 -1.55 11.68
CA GLU A 167 37.96 -2.24 12.13
C GLU A 167 37.74 -3.75 11.87
N GLU A 168 38.64 -4.32 11.06
CA GLU A 168 38.91 -5.76 11.05
C GLU A 168 39.38 -6.14 12.47
N ASP A 169 38.88 -7.26 13.01
CA ASP A 169 39.69 -8.23 13.77
C ASP A 169 38.84 -9.44 14.26
N ASP A 170 39.28 -10.62 13.85
CA ASP A 170 39.40 -11.92 14.52
C ASP A 170 38.24 -12.64 15.27
N GLU A 171 38.04 -13.89 14.79
CA GLU A 171 37.57 -15.13 15.43
C GLU A 171 36.84 -15.11 16.79
N ALA A 172 35.59 -15.61 16.80
CA ALA A 172 35.08 -16.46 17.88
C ALA A 172 33.96 -17.41 17.39
N GLU A 173 34.20 -18.72 17.54
CA GLU A 173 33.22 -19.80 17.39
C GLU A 173 32.11 -19.70 18.46
N GLY A 174 30.86 -20.00 18.09
CA GLY A 174 29.76 -20.09 19.06
C GLY A 174 28.40 -20.47 18.44
N GLU A 175 28.09 -21.76 18.51
CA GLU A 175 26.77 -22.42 18.57
C GLU A 175 25.58 -21.84 17.77
N LEU A 176 25.16 -22.59 16.75
CA LEU A 176 23.91 -22.43 16.01
C LEU A 176 22.71 -22.83 16.89
N GLU A 177 22.10 -21.87 17.59
CA GLU A 177 20.76 -22.06 18.16
C GLU A 177 19.68 -21.95 17.06
N ASN A 178 18.78 -22.93 17.05
CA ASN A 178 17.68 -23.11 16.12
C ASN A 178 16.87 -21.82 15.85
N ASN A 179 16.91 -21.36 14.58
CA ASN A 179 16.12 -20.24 14.06
C ASN A 179 14.61 -20.44 14.25
N ARG A 180 14.06 -19.82 15.29
CA ARG A 180 12.69 -19.33 15.31
C ARG A 180 12.70 -18.01 14.53
N PHE A 181 12.25 -18.02 13.27
CA PHE A 181 12.08 -16.78 12.50
C PHE A 181 10.85 -16.03 13.00
N ASP A 182 11.02 -15.21 14.04
CA ASP A 182 10.06 -14.16 14.39
C ASP A 182 10.30 -12.97 13.47
N LEU A 183 9.44 -12.79 12.45
CA LEU A 183 9.37 -11.53 11.72
C LEU A 183 8.69 -10.50 12.63
N THR A 184 9.50 -9.68 13.30
CA THR A 184 9.03 -8.57 14.13
C THR A 184 8.70 -7.37 13.26
N TRP A 185 7.48 -6.87 13.39
CA TRP A 185 7.05 -5.62 12.76
C TRP A 185 6.69 -4.61 13.85
N LYS A 186 7.40 -3.47 13.92
CA LYS A 186 7.26 -2.46 14.99
C LYS A 186 7.23 -3.06 16.41
N GLY A 187 8.05 -4.07 16.68
CA GLY A 187 8.10 -4.75 17.99
C GLY A 187 6.93 -5.69 18.30
N HIS A 188 6.02 -5.95 17.35
CA HIS A 188 5.00 -6.99 17.47
C HIS A 188 5.42 -8.27 16.75
N VAL A 189 5.41 -9.38 17.49
CA VAL A 189 5.70 -10.74 17.00
C VAL A 189 4.40 -11.38 16.48
N TRP A 190 4.38 -11.76 15.21
CA TRP A 190 3.25 -12.50 14.62
C TRP A 190 3.50 -14.01 14.72
N ASN A 191 2.70 -14.71 15.53
CA ASN A 191 2.84 -16.14 15.73
C ASN A 191 1.96 -16.93 14.74
N TRP A 192 2.57 -17.59 13.76
CA TRP A 192 1.90 -18.37 12.72
C TRP A 192 1.52 -19.76 13.22
N GLN A 193 0.41 -19.89 13.97
CA GLN A 193 -0.10 -21.18 14.41
C GLN A 193 -1.27 -21.70 13.56
N SER A 194 -1.00 -22.07 12.30
CA SER A 194 -1.90 -23.00 11.60
C SER A 194 -1.11 -23.99 10.76
N THR A 195 -1.12 -25.24 11.22
CA THR A 195 -0.36 -26.41 10.74
C THR A 195 -0.62 -26.81 9.28
N THR A 196 -1.53 -26.15 8.56
CA THR A 196 -1.87 -26.48 7.17
C THR A 196 -0.88 -25.93 6.15
N MET A 197 -0.05 -24.92 6.47
CA MET A 197 0.95 -24.36 5.53
C MET A 197 2.35 -25.00 5.60
N LEU A 198 2.66 -25.75 6.67
CA LEU A 198 3.92 -26.49 6.82
C LEU A 198 4.13 -27.56 5.74
N ASN A 199 3.05 -28.12 5.19
CA ASN A 199 3.13 -29.20 4.21
C ASN A 199 3.47 -28.71 2.78
N LEU A 200 3.32 -27.42 2.48
CA LEU A 200 3.69 -26.87 1.17
C LEU A 200 5.18 -26.51 1.09
N TRP A 201 5.82 -26.21 2.23
CA TRP A 201 7.24 -25.88 2.29
C TRP A 201 8.15 -27.13 2.23
N ASN A 202 7.69 -28.26 2.76
CA ASN A 202 8.47 -29.51 2.77
C ASN A 202 8.60 -30.18 1.38
N TRP A 203 7.75 -29.86 0.40
CA TRP A 203 7.83 -30.50 -0.92
C TRP A 203 8.81 -29.81 -1.88
N GLN A 204 9.06 -28.51 -1.71
CA GLN A 204 10.02 -27.77 -2.55
C GLN A 204 11.47 -27.82 -2.02
N SER A 205 11.66 -28.03 -0.71
CA SER A 205 13.00 -28.06 -0.10
C SER A 205 13.79 -29.33 -0.46
N THR A 206 13.12 -30.49 -0.60
CA THR A 206 13.78 -31.76 -0.91
C THR A 206 14.30 -31.87 -2.35
N THR A 207 13.70 -31.18 -3.31
CA THR A 207 14.11 -31.24 -4.73
C THR A 207 15.31 -30.35 -5.02
N MET A 208 15.51 -29.27 -4.26
CA MET A 208 16.65 -28.37 -4.41
C MET A 208 17.94 -28.94 -3.78
N LEU A 209 17.81 -29.70 -2.69
CA LEU A 209 18.95 -30.31 -2.01
C LEU A 209 19.56 -31.51 -2.75
N GLN A 210 18.84 -32.15 -3.68
CA GLN A 210 19.39 -33.23 -4.50
C GLN A 210 20.15 -32.75 -5.74
N SER A 211 19.94 -31.52 -6.23
CA SER A 211 20.69 -30.99 -7.37
C SER A 211 22.06 -30.44 -6.96
N LEU A 212 22.16 -29.88 -5.75
CA LEU A 212 23.41 -29.29 -5.22
C LEU A 212 24.44 -30.32 -4.72
N ALA A 213 24.07 -31.58 -4.52
CA ALA A 213 25.00 -32.64 -4.11
C ALA A 213 25.76 -33.31 -5.27
N LYS A 214 25.52 -32.91 -6.54
CA LYS A 214 26.17 -33.48 -7.73
C LYS A 214 27.21 -32.59 -8.42
N GLU A 215 27.41 -31.36 -7.96
CA GLU A 215 28.41 -30.44 -8.54
C GLU A 215 29.73 -30.38 -7.75
N HIS A 216 29.88 -31.16 -6.67
CA HIS A 216 31.12 -31.25 -5.89
C HIS A 216 31.55 -32.70 -5.59
N ALA A 217 31.51 -33.59 -6.59
CA ALA A 217 32.18 -34.89 -6.56
C ALA A 217 32.81 -35.23 -7.93
#